data_AF-A0A842QZ06-F1
#
_entry.id   AF-A0A842QZ06-F1
#
_cell.length_a   1.000
_cell.length_b   1.000
_cell.length_c   1.000
_cell.angle_alpha   90.00
_cell.angle_beta   90.00
_cell.angle_gamma   90.00
#
_symmetry.space_group_name_H-M   'P 1'
#
loop_
_entity.id
_entity.type
_entity.pdbx_description
1 polymer ?
#
loop_
_entity_poly.entity_id
_entity_poly.type
_entity_poly.pdbx_seq_one_letter_code
_entity_poly.pdbx_strand_id
1 'polypeptide(L)'
;MTEFKGYFTFVLHSHLPYVIGHGTWPHGTSWLNEATAETYIPILNILNDLVAEGRNPQLTIGLTPVLCEMLVDPSFKDDFDNYLEMKIQAAIHDVDDFSSKGLDLRKKLAKNWQDWYTSIKRDFDERYGRDIIRGFKILQDNDNIEIITCGATHGYFPLLLKDRSIDSQIKIGCKAYKKHFGRHPRGIWLPECAYRPTYKWKPSIGDYPERKRVGIEYFLDKHDIQYFFVDTHLLTGGEAAGVYAARFALLKQLYEQFKDQYKPLPSDHETSPHEAYICGSEVSERPVFFFTRDDETGIVVWSGEHGYPGDGNYLDFHKKHFPGGHRYWKVTGQKID
;
A
#
# COMPACT_ATOMS: atom_id res chain seq x y z
N MET A 1 -26.80 -20.28 -14.01
CA MET A 1 -26.41 -19.09 -13.21
C MET A 1 -25.60 -19.59 -12.04
N THR A 2 -24.39 -19.08 -11.85
CA THR A 2 -23.60 -19.37 -10.64
C THR A 2 -24.34 -18.78 -9.44
N GLU A 3 -24.49 -19.58 -8.38
CA GLU A 3 -25.10 -19.17 -7.12
C GLU A 3 -24.30 -18.01 -6.52
N PHE A 4 -24.98 -16.94 -6.08
CA PHE A 4 -24.34 -15.82 -5.40
C PHE A 4 -23.75 -16.29 -4.06
N LYS A 5 -22.45 -16.04 -3.83
CA LYS A 5 -21.73 -16.49 -2.63
C LYS A 5 -21.39 -15.38 -1.63
N GLY A 6 -21.47 -14.11 -2.04
CA GLY A 6 -21.09 -12.96 -1.22
C GLY A 6 -20.27 -11.93 -1.99
N TYR A 7 -19.59 -11.06 -1.25
CA TYR A 7 -18.72 -10.01 -1.78
C TYR A 7 -17.27 -10.25 -1.35
N PHE A 8 -16.33 -9.86 -2.18
CA PHE A 8 -14.91 -9.87 -1.90
C PHE A 8 -14.27 -8.68 -2.60
N THR A 9 -13.36 -7.98 -1.92
CA THR A 9 -12.62 -6.86 -2.51
C THR A 9 -11.14 -6.90 -2.10
N PHE A 10 -10.26 -6.75 -3.07
CA PHE A 10 -8.88 -6.36 -2.78
C PHE A 10 -8.82 -4.87 -2.46
N VAL A 11 -8.01 -4.51 -1.47
CA VAL A 11 -7.65 -3.12 -1.17
C VAL A 11 -6.13 -3.00 -1.20
N LEU A 12 -5.60 -2.46 -2.29
CA LEU A 12 -4.15 -2.35 -2.52
C LEU A 12 -3.66 -0.97 -2.07
N HIS A 13 -2.99 -0.89 -0.92
CA HIS A 13 -2.42 0.37 -0.43
C HIS A 13 -1.03 0.64 -1.00
N SER A 14 -0.89 1.70 -1.79
CA SER A 14 0.37 2.09 -2.45
C SER A 14 0.93 3.37 -1.85
N HIS A 15 2.09 3.24 -1.21
CA HIS A 15 2.76 4.34 -0.53
C HIS A 15 4.29 4.24 -0.63
N LEU A 16 4.92 5.38 -0.86
CA LEU A 16 6.33 5.64 -0.58
C LEU A 16 6.46 7.04 0.05
N PRO A 17 7.42 7.25 0.97
CA PRO A 17 7.73 8.60 1.47
C PRO A 17 8.32 9.47 0.35
N TYR A 18 8.39 10.78 0.58
CA TYR A 18 8.99 11.69 -0.39
C TYR A 18 10.50 11.42 -0.54
N VAL A 19 10.93 10.94 -1.71
CA VAL A 19 12.33 10.55 -1.98
C VAL A 19 13.03 11.36 -3.07
N ILE A 20 12.28 12.11 -3.89
CA ILE A 20 12.87 12.92 -4.98
C ILE A 20 13.80 13.98 -4.39
N GLY A 21 15.05 14.02 -4.87
CA GLY A 21 16.08 14.96 -4.38
C GLY A 21 16.75 14.57 -3.06
N HIS A 22 16.44 13.38 -2.50
CA HIS A 22 16.96 12.92 -1.20
C HIS A 22 17.88 11.69 -1.32
N GLY A 23 18.64 11.60 -2.41
CA GLY A 23 19.54 10.48 -2.71
C GLY A 23 18.90 9.41 -3.60
N THR A 24 19.74 8.53 -4.11
CA THR A 24 19.34 7.54 -5.13
C THR A 24 19.34 6.11 -4.57
N TRP A 25 20.43 5.68 -3.93
CA TRP A 25 20.62 4.31 -3.44
C TRP A 25 21.44 4.31 -2.14
N PRO A 26 21.22 3.38 -1.17
CA PRO A 26 20.28 2.24 -1.15
C PRO A 26 18.84 2.60 -0.78
N HIS A 27 18.63 3.84 -0.34
CA HIS A 27 17.34 4.41 0.02
C HIS A 27 17.20 5.74 -0.72
N GLY A 28 16.07 5.97 -1.37
CA GLY A 28 15.89 7.14 -2.24
C GLY A 28 15.08 6.82 -3.49
N THR A 29 15.39 7.51 -4.60
CA THR A 29 14.62 7.37 -5.86
C THR A 29 14.64 5.97 -6.47
N SER A 30 15.63 5.13 -6.14
CA SER A 30 15.64 3.72 -6.55
C SER A 30 14.41 2.93 -6.06
N TRP A 31 13.86 3.26 -4.89
CA TRP A 31 12.63 2.63 -4.39
C TRP A 31 11.42 2.98 -5.25
N LEU A 32 11.30 4.27 -5.63
CA LEU A 32 10.22 4.74 -6.48
C LEU A 32 10.30 4.10 -7.87
N ASN A 33 11.51 3.96 -8.41
CA ASN A 33 11.75 3.32 -9.69
C ASN A 33 11.47 1.81 -9.64
N GLU A 34 11.97 1.09 -8.62
CA GLU A 34 11.72 -0.35 -8.45
C GLU A 34 10.22 -0.63 -8.29
N ALA A 35 9.52 0.12 -7.43
CA ALA A 35 8.08 -0.02 -7.25
C ALA A 35 7.29 0.30 -8.53
N THR A 36 7.73 1.29 -9.31
CA THR A 36 7.06 1.60 -10.58
C THR A 36 7.24 0.49 -11.61
N ALA A 37 8.46 -0.03 -11.77
CA ALA A 37 8.77 -1.07 -12.75
C ALA A 37 8.21 -2.45 -12.38
N GLU A 38 8.16 -2.76 -11.09
CA GLU A 38 7.86 -4.12 -10.61
C GLU A 38 6.50 -4.24 -9.92
N THR A 39 5.77 -3.13 -9.74
CA THR A 39 4.43 -3.14 -9.11
C THR A 39 3.43 -2.28 -9.87
N TYR A 40 3.66 -0.97 -10.01
CA TYR A 40 2.62 -0.07 -10.51
C TYR A 40 2.28 -0.31 -11.99
N ILE A 41 3.29 -0.36 -12.87
CA ILE A 41 3.07 -0.64 -14.30
C ILE A 41 2.53 -2.07 -14.50
N PRO A 42 3.09 -3.13 -13.86
CA PRO A 42 2.51 -4.47 -13.96
C PRO A 42 1.04 -4.57 -13.53
N ILE A 43 0.65 -3.95 -12.40
CA ILE A 43 -0.76 -3.91 -11.96
C ILE A 43 -1.61 -3.19 -13.00
N LEU A 44 -1.15 -2.04 -13.49
CA LEU A 44 -1.88 -1.25 -14.48
C LEU A 44 -2.06 -2.03 -15.78
N ASN A 45 -1.05 -2.78 -16.22
CA ASN A 45 -1.13 -3.68 -17.37
C ASN A 45 -2.19 -4.78 -17.14
N ILE A 46 -2.12 -5.52 -16.03
CA ILE A 46 -3.07 -6.59 -15.71
C ILE A 46 -4.51 -6.07 -15.69
N LEU A 47 -4.75 -4.90 -15.08
CA LEU A 47 -6.07 -4.29 -15.02
C LEU A 47 -6.62 -3.96 -16.41
N ASN A 48 -5.79 -3.36 -17.26
CA ASN A 48 -6.20 -3.03 -18.63
C ASN A 48 -6.39 -4.29 -19.49
N ASP A 49 -5.61 -5.35 -19.27
CA ASP A 49 -5.74 -6.61 -19.99
C ASP A 49 -7.05 -7.32 -19.61
N LEU A 50 -7.40 -7.35 -18.31
CA LEU A 50 -8.70 -7.83 -17.84
C LEU A 50 -9.87 -7.04 -18.47
N VAL A 51 -9.75 -5.72 -18.57
CA VAL A 51 -10.76 -4.87 -19.21
C VAL A 51 -10.85 -5.18 -20.71
N ALA A 52 -9.73 -5.37 -21.40
CA ALA A 52 -9.69 -5.75 -22.81
C ALA A 52 -10.32 -7.13 -23.08
N GLU A 53 -10.23 -8.05 -22.11
CA GLU A 53 -10.93 -9.34 -22.12
C GLU A 53 -12.43 -9.24 -21.80
N GLY A 54 -12.96 -8.04 -21.58
CA GLY A 54 -14.37 -7.81 -21.25
C GLY A 54 -14.72 -8.13 -19.78
N ARG A 55 -13.72 -8.18 -18.90
CA ARG A 55 -13.92 -8.35 -17.44
C ARG A 55 -13.90 -7.01 -16.73
N ASN A 56 -14.49 -6.95 -15.53
CA ASN A 56 -14.39 -5.80 -14.66
C ASN A 56 -13.62 -6.19 -13.37
N PRO A 57 -12.40 -5.66 -13.13
CA PRO A 57 -11.58 -6.04 -11.97
C PRO A 57 -12.19 -5.69 -10.60
N GLN A 58 -12.94 -4.59 -10.51
CA GLN A 58 -13.68 -4.15 -9.30
C GLN A 58 -12.87 -4.19 -7.99
N LEU A 59 -11.63 -3.71 -8.02
CA LEU A 59 -10.79 -3.60 -6.82
C LEU A 59 -10.60 -2.15 -6.37
N THR A 60 -10.14 -1.97 -5.13
CA THR A 60 -9.81 -0.67 -4.56
C THR A 60 -8.31 -0.47 -4.48
N ILE A 61 -7.81 0.70 -4.91
CA ILE A 61 -6.38 1.07 -4.80
C ILE A 61 -6.25 2.35 -3.98
N GLY A 62 -5.49 2.30 -2.90
CA GLY A 62 -5.03 3.50 -2.20
C GLY A 62 -3.80 4.07 -2.89
N LEU A 63 -3.91 5.29 -3.41
CA LEU A 63 -2.76 6.03 -3.94
C LEU A 63 -2.49 7.23 -3.02
N THR A 64 -1.42 7.16 -2.23
CA THR A 64 -1.13 8.25 -1.28
C THR A 64 -0.82 9.56 -2.01
N PRO A 65 -1.26 10.72 -1.49
CA PRO A 65 -1.03 12.00 -2.16
C PRO A 65 0.44 12.30 -2.47
N VAL A 66 1.34 12.03 -1.51
CA VAL A 66 2.80 12.19 -1.71
C VAL A 66 3.34 11.29 -2.83
N LEU A 67 2.83 10.07 -2.97
CA LEU A 67 3.21 9.17 -4.06
C LEU A 67 2.74 9.73 -5.40
N CYS A 68 1.49 10.18 -5.49
CA CYS A 68 0.97 10.78 -6.73
C CYS A 68 1.80 11.99 -7.17
N GLU A 69 2.16 12.89 -6.25
CA GLU A 69 3.00 14.05 -6.57
C GLU A 69 4.37 13.63 -7.11
N MET A 70 5.00 12.59 -6.54
CA MET A 70 6.28 12.08 -7.05
C MET A 70 6.14 11.43 -8.44
N LEU A 71 5.09 10.64 -8.68
CA LEU A 71 4.91 9.90 -9.93
C LEU A 71 4.59 10.81 -11.13
N VAL A 72 4.04 12.01 -10.89
CA VAL A 72 3.82 13.00 -11.96
C VAL A 72 5.00 13.95 -12.15
N ASP A 73 5.98 13.95 -11.25
CA ASP A 73 7.12 14.86 -11.30
C ASP A 73 7.99 14.61 -12.54
N PRO A 74 8.35 15.63 -13.32
CA PRO A 74 9.23 15.47 -14.48
C PRO A 74 10.57 14.81 -14.14
N SER A 75 11.18 15.10 -12.98
CA SER A 75 12.46 14.53 -12.60
C SER A 75 12.36 13.02 -12.40
N PHE A 76 11.24 12.55 -11.82
CA PHE A 76 10.98 11.12 -11.69
C PHE A 76 10.92 10.44 -13.05
N LYS A 77 10.24 11.05 -14.03
CA LYS A 77 10.08 10.43 -15.36
C LYS A 77 11.43 10.18 -16.01
N ASP A 78 12.33 11.15 -15.94
CA ASP A 78 13.66 11.06 -16.53
C ASP A 78 14.57 10.11 -15.72
N ASP A 79 14.51 10.16 -14.39
CA ASP A 79 15.22 9.21 -13.51
C ASP A 79 14.76 7.77 -13.73
N PHE A 80 13.46 7.55 -13.94
CA PHE A 80 12.88 6.23 -14.18
C PHE A 80 13.32 5.67 -15.54
N ASP A 81 13.37 6.53 -16.56
CA ASP A 81 13.87 6.14 -17.89
C ASP A 81 15.33 5.66 -17.82
N ASN A 82 16.18 6.45 -17.16
CA ASN A 82 17.58 6.09 -16.93
C ASN A 82 17.72 4.80 -16.11
N TYR A 83 16.86 4.60 -15.11
CA TYR A 83 16.83 3.37 -14.32
C TYR A 83 16.49 2.15 -15.17
N LEU A 84 15.49 2.24 -16.04
CA LEU A 84 15.10 1.15 -16.93
C LEU A 84 16.20 0.82 -17.92
N GLU A 85 16.82 1.83 -18.52
CA GLU A 85 17.95 1.64 -19.45
C GLU A 85 19.12 0.95 -18.75
N MET A 86 19.50 1.41 -17.55
CA MET A 86 20.53 0.76 -16.74
C MET A 86 20.20 -0.72 -16.47
N LYS A 87 18.93 -1.03 -16.15
CA LYS A 87 18.49 -2.41 -15.90
C LYS A 87 18.54 -3.27 -17.16
N ILE A 88 18.13 -2.73 -18.31
CA ILE A 88 18.20 -3.41 -19.62
C ILE A 88 19.66 -3.70 -19.98
N GLN A 89 20.56 -2.72 -19.88
CA GLN A 89 21.98 -2.89 -20.19
C GLN A 89 22.67 -3.89 -19.26
N ALA A 90 22.34 -3.88 -17.96
CA ALA A 90 22.86 -4.89 -17.04
C ALA A 90 22.37 -6.30 -17.40
N ALA A 91 21.11 -6.45 -17.84
CA ALA A 91 20.60 -7.75 -18.27
C ALA A 91 21.27 -8.25 -19.57
N ILE A 92 21.55 -7.34 -20.52
CA ILE A 92 22.31 -7.65 -21.74
C ILE A 92 23.71 -8.15 -21.38
N HIS A 93 24.40 -7.44 -20.48
CA HIS A 93 25.71 -7.85 -19.99
C HIS A 93 25.67 -9.24 -19.34
N ASP A 94 24.66 -9.51 -18.50
CA ASP A 94 24.49 -10.81 -17.85
C ASP A 94 24.22 -11.93 -18.87
N VAL A 95 23.50 -11.66 -19.96
CA VAL A 95 23.30 -12.63 -21.06
C VAL A 95 24.64 -13.03 -21.68
N ASP A 96 25.51 -12.06 -21.97
CA ASP A 96 26.82 -12.30 -22.57
C ASP A 96 27.77 -13.02 -21.60
N ASP A 97 27.83 -12.57 -20.34
CA ASP A 97 28.65 -13.18 -19.30
C ASP A 97 28.25 -14.65 -19.05
N PHE A 98 26.96 -14.91 -18.86
CA PHE A 98 26.46 -16.28 -18.64
C PHE A 98 26.63 -17.16 -19.88
N SER A 99 26.53 -16.59 -21.09
CA SER A 99 26.82 -17.32 -22.33
C SER A 99 28.28 -17.75 -22.40
N SER A 100 29.22 -16.85 -22.07
CA SER A 100 30.66 -17.15 -22.09
C SER A 100 31.07 -18.23 -21.07
N LYS A 101 30.29 -18.35 -19.98
CA LYS A 101 30.50 -19.33 -18.89
C LYS A 101 29.72 -20.63 -19.08
N GLY A 102 28.94 -20.78 -20.15
CA GLY A 102 28.10 -21.97 -20.40
C GLY A 102 26.94 -22.13 -19.41
N LEU A 103 26.44 -21.04 -18.82
CA LEU A 103 25.36 -21.04 -17.83
C LEU A 103 23.99 -20.83 -18.50
N ASP A 104 23.55 -21.80 -19.30
CA ASP A 104 22.38 -21.67 -20.19
C ASP A 104 21.08 -21.26 -19.49
N LEU A 105 20.80 -21.81 -18.30
CA LEU A 105 19.60 -21.43 -17.55
C LEU A 105 19.65 -19.98 -17.07
N ARG A 106 20.80 -19.52 -16.57
CA ARG A 106 20.94 -18.13 -16.12
C ARG A 106 20.93 -17.16 -17.29
N LYS A 107 21.52 -17.53 -18.43
CA LYS A 107 21.40 -16.77 -19.68
C LYS A 107 19.94 -16.56 -20.08
N LYS A 108 19.09 -17.60 -20.01
CA LYS A 108 17.66 -17.47 -20.27
C LYS A 108 16.98 -16.52 -19.28
N LEU A 109 17.30 -16.61 -17.99
CA LEU A 109 16.74 -15.70 -16.98
C LEU A 109 17.21 -14.25 -17.19
N ALA A 110 18.46 -14.02 -17.56
CA ALA A 110 18.97 -12.69 -17.90
C ALA A 110 18.23 -12.12 -19.11
N LYS A 111 17.97 -12.95 -20.12
CA LYS A 111 17.14 -12.57 -21.27
C LYS A 111 15.70 -12.21 -20.84
N ASN A 112 15.10 -12.96 -19.91
CA ASN A 112 13.79 -12.62 -19.36
C ASN A 112 13.79 -11.25 -18.65
N TRP A 113 14.84 -10.91 -17.90
CA TRP A 113 14.95 -9.56 -17.29
C TRP A 113 15.12 -8.47 -18.33
N GLN A 114 15.93 -8.70 -19.37
CA GLN A 114 16.06 -7.78 -20.49
C GLN A 114 14.69 -7.51 -21.11
N ASP A 115 13.95 -8.58 -21.44
CA ASP A 115 12.64 -8.49 -22.09
C ASP A 115 11.60 -7.84 -21.17
N TRP A 116 11.63 -8.15 -19.87
CA TRP A 116 10.79 -7.53 -18.85
C TRP A 116 10.97 -6.02 -18.80
N TYR A 117 12.18 -5.53 -18.50
CA TYR A 117 12.41 -4.09 -18.38
C TYR A 117 12.24 -3.35 -19.72
N THR A 118 12.52 -4.00 -20.85
CA THR A 118 12.20 -3.46 -22.18
C THR A 118 10.70 -3.30 -22.37
N SER A 119 9.89 -4.28 -21.97
CA SER A 119 8.42 -4.18 -22.03
C SER A 119 7.89 -3.09 -21.10
N ILE A 120 8.40 -3.01 -19.87
CA ILE A 120 8.01 -1.97 -18.91
C ILE A 120 8.32 -0.57 -19.47
N LYS A 121 9.50 -0.39 -20.08
CA LYS A 121 9.87 0.87 -20.74
C LYS A 121 8.90 1.21 -21.87
N ARG A 122 8.61 0.25 -22.74
CA ARG A 122 7.64 0.43 -23.83
C ARG A 122 6.26 0.82 -23.30
N ASP A 123 5.77 0.13 -22.28
CA ASP A 123 4.46 0.42 -21.69
C ASP A 123 4.44 1.83 -21.05
N PHE A 124 5.51 2.20 -20.35
CA PHE A 124 5.66 3.54 -19.78
C PHE A 124 5.61 4.64 -20.86
N ASP A 125 6.39 4.49 -21.92
CA ASP A 125 6.53 5.50 -22.98
C ASP A 125 5.32 5.54 -23.92
N GLU A 126 4.88 4.37 -24.42
CA GLU A 126 3.89 4.26 -25.49
C GLU A 126 2.48 4.09 -24.94
N ARG A 127 2.25 3.16 -24.01
CA ARG A 127 0.91 2.83 -23.50
C ARG A 127 0.39 3.92 -22.57
N TYR A 128 1.25 4.47 -21.72
CA TYR A 128 0.87 5.43 -20.68
C TYR A 128 1.36 6.85 -20.92
N GLY A 129 2.15 7.11 -21.96
CA GLY A 129 2.65 8.46 -22.28
C GLY A 129 3.43 9.10 -21.13
N ARG A 130 4.18 8.29 -20.38
CA ARG A 130 4.93 8.66 -19.18
C ARG A 130 4.06 9.29 -18.07
N ASP A 131 2.80 8.86 -17.96
CA ASP A 131 1.85 9.29 -16.92
C ASP A 131 0.99 8.12 -16.41
N ILE A 132 1.54 7.37 -15.45
CA ILE A 132 0.84 6.21 -14.87
C ILE A 132 -0.33 6.63 -13.97
N ILE A 133 -0.33 7.85 -13.41
CA ILE A 133 -1.45 8.38 -12.62
C ILE A 133 -2.66 8.60 -13.52
N ARG A 134 -2.45 9.13 -14.72
CA ARG A 134 -3.49 9.20 -15.76
C ARG A 134 -3.98 7.81 -16.15
N GLY A 135 -3.09 6.81 -16.25
CA GLY A 135 -3.47 5.42 -16.49
C GLY A 135 -4.47 4.88 -15.45
N PHE A 136 -4.18 5.04 -14.16
CA PHE A 136 -5.11 4.67 -13.10
C PHE A 136 -6.41 5.49 -13.13
N LYS A 137 -6.31 6.80 -13.42
CA LYS A 137 -7.49 7.67 -13.56
C LYS A 137 -8.46 7.13 -14.62
N ILE A 138 -7.97 6.69 -15.78
CA ILE A 138 -8.82 6.18 -16.86
C ILE A 138 -9.61 4.96 -16.39
N LEU A 139 -8.96 4.02 -15.70
CA LEU A 139 -9.65 2.84 -15.14
C LEU A 139 -10.74 3.25 -14.13
N GLN A 140 -10.48 4.25 -13.28
CA GLN A 140 -11.47 4.78 -12.34
C GLN A 140 -12.61 5.54 -13.05
N ASP A 141 -12.32 6.27 -14.12
CA ASP A 141 -13.32 6.99 -14.93
C ASP A 141 -14.28 6.04 -15.65
N ASN A 142 -13.84 4.80 -15.89
CA ASN A 142 -14.63 3.73 -16.49
C ASN A 142 -15.21 2.74 -15.46
N ASP A 143 -15.20 3.09 -14.16
CA ASP A 143 -15.71 2.25 -13.06
C ASP A 143 -15.09 0.83 -13.00
N ASN A 144 -13.84 0.68 -13.47
CA ASN A 144 -13.10 -0.58 -13.41
C ASN A 144 -12.45 -0.82 -12.05
N ILE A 145 -12.08 0.26 -11.37
CA ILE A 145 -11.48 0.28 -10.03
C ILE A 145 -12.00 1.48 -9.24
N GLU A 146 -11.87 1.43 -7.92
CA GLU A 146 -12.00 2.61 -7.06
C GLU A 146 -10.62 3.06 -6.55
N ILE A 147 -10.30 4.34 -6.68
CA ILE A 147 -9.10 4.92 -6.07
C ILE A 147 -9.51 5.68 -4.81
N ILE A 148 -8.84 5.38 -3.70
CA ILE A 148 -9.02 6.08 -2.42
C ILE A 148 -7.80 6.96 -2.09
N THR A 149 -8.04 8.01 -1.30
CA THR A 149 -6.97 8.93 -0.86
C THR A 149 -6.32 8.45 0.45
N CYS A 150 -5.44 9.28 0.99
CA CYS A 150 -4.80 9.10 2.30
C CYS A 150 -4.52 10.48 2.93
N GLY A 151 -3.94 10.52 4.13
CA GLY A 151 -3.27 11.73 4.61
C GLY A 151 -2.15 12.16 3.65
N ALA A 152 -2.02 13.47 3.43
CA ALA A 152 -1.08 14.09 2.49
C ALA A 152 0.30 13.42 2.41
N THR A 153 0.91 13.09 3.55
CA THR A 153 2.24 12.50 3.63
C THR A 153 2.26 11.22 4.48
N HIS A 154 1.13 10.52 4.57
CA HIS A 154 0.98 9.31 5.39
C HIS A 154 1.36 9.52 6.87
N GLY A 155 1.06 10.70 7.42
CA GLY A 155 1.38 11.01 8.82
C GLY A 155 0.55 10.17 9.79
N TYR A 156 1.16 9.57 10.80
CA TYR A 156 0.48 8.70 11.76
C TYR A 156 -0.53 9.47 12.63
N PHE A 157 -1.80 9.52 12.20
CA PHE A 157 -2.82 10.44 12.73
C PHE A 157 -2.98 10.41 14.25
N PRO A 158 -3.04 9.24 14.93
CA PRO A 158 -3.29 9.23 16.37
C PRO A 158 -2.23 10.00 17.17
N LEU A 159 -0.97 10.00 16.72
CA LEU A 159 0.15 10.63 17.42
C LEU A 159 0.45 12.05 16.94
N LEU A 160 -0.22 12.56 15.90
CA LEU A 160 -0.08 13.95 15.51
C LEU A 160 -0.56 14.86 16.64
N LEU A 161 0.36 15.71 17.13
CA LEU A 161 0.16 16.54 18.32
C LEU A 161 -1.10 17.40 18.22
N LYS A 162 -1.31 18.08 17.09
CA LYS A 162 -2.41 19.03 16.92
C LYS A 162 -3.50 18.42 16.05
N ASP A 163 -4.75 18.59 16.44
CA ASP A 163 -5.92 18.19 15.64
C ASP A 163 -5.94 18.89 14.28
N ARG A 164 -5.47 20.14 14.22
CA ARG A 164 -5.25 20.86 12.95
C ARG A 164 -4.27 20.16 12.00
N SER A 165 -3.31 19.38 12.51
CA SER A 165 -2.40 18.60 11.67
C SER A 165 -3.13 17.45 10.98
N ILE A 166 -4.03 16.76 11.68
CA ILE A 166 -4.89 15.72 11.09
C ILE A 166 -5.81 16.35 10.04
N ASP A 167 -6.51 17.43 10.41
CA ASP A 167 -7.38 18.17 9.51
C ASP A 167 -6.65 18.62 8.22
N SER A 168 -5.42 19.12 8.37
CA SER A 168 -4.61 19.57 7.22
C SER A 168 -4.14 18.40 6.35
N GLN A 169 -3.75 17.27 6.95
CA GLN A 169 -3.36 16.06 6.23
C GLN A 169 -4.50 15.55 5.35
N ILE A 170 -5.73 15.47 5.88
CA ILE A 170 -6.91 15.01 5.14
C ILE A 170 -7.31 16.03 4.07
N LYS A 171 -7.37 17.33 4.43
CA LYS A 171 -7.71 18.40 3.50
C LYS A 171 -6.78 18.46 2.29
N ILE A 172 -5.47 18.37 2.52
CA ILE A 172 -4.47 18.36 1.45
C ILE A 172 -4.58 17.07 0.64
N GLY A 173 -4.81 15.91 1.30
CA GLY A 173 -5.03 14.65 0.61
C GLY A 173 -6.22 14.69 -0.36
N CYS A 174 -7.36 15.24 0.08
CA CYS A 174 -8.54 15.43 -0.77
C CYS A 174 -8.26 16.40 -1.93
N LYS A 175 -7.53 17.50 -1.68
CA LYS A 175 -7.13 18.44 -2.74
C LYS A 175 -6.22 17.80 -3.79
N ALA A 176 -5.20 17.07 -3.35
CA ALA A 176 -4.29 16.36 -4.24
C ALA A 176 -5.03 15.28 -5.04
N TYR A 177 -5.93 14.53 -4.40
CA TYR A 177 -6.78 13.57 -5.07
C TYR A 177 -7.62 14.24 -6.17
N LYS A 178 -8.29 15.37 -5.86
CA LYS A 178 -9.09 16.11 -6.85
C LYS A 178 -8.23 16.66 -8.00
N LYS A 179 -7.01 17.11 -7.71
CA LYS A 179 -6.03 17.54 -8.74
C LYS A 179 -5.71 16.42 -9.72
N HIS A 180 -5.45 15.20 -9.22
CA HIS A 180 -5.01 14.07 -10.06
C HIS A 180 -6.15 13.29 -10.71
N PHE A 181 -7.29 13.15 -10.02
CA PHE A 181 -8.40 12.28 -10.45
C PHE A 181 -9.66 13.04 -10.87
N GLY A 182 -9.71 14.36 -10.70
CA GLY A 182 -10.79 15.22 -11.18
C GLY A 182 -12.12 15.11 -10.40
N ARG A 183 -12.17 14.31 -9.34
CA ARG A 183 -13.36 14.11 -8.49
C ARG A 183 -12.99 14.15 -7.00
N HIS A 184 -13.98 14.21 -6.11
CA HIS A 184 -13.76 14.10 -4.67
C HIS A 184 -13.59 12.63 -4.26
N PRO A 185 -12.64 12.28 -3.37
CA PRO A 185 -12.50 10.89 -2.92
C PRO A 185 -13.67 10.49 -2.02
N ARG A 186 -14.19 9.27 -2.20
CA ARG A 186 -15.18 8.69 -1.28
C ARG A 186 -14.52 8.00 -0.09
N GLY A 187 -13.49 7.20 -0.35
CA GLY A 187 -12.76 6.46 0.67
C GLY A 187 -11.41 7.08 1.02
N ILE A 188 -10.91 6.73 2.20
CA ILE A 188 -9.56 7.03 2.65
C ILE A 188 -8.89 5.78 3.25
N TRP A 189 -7.62 5.58 2.92
CA TRP A 189 -6.74 4.72 3.72
C TRP A 189 -6.18 5.55 4.88
N LEU A 190 -6.54 5.22 6.12
CA LEU A 190 -5.89 5.84 7.28
C LEU A 190 -4.44 5.36 7.34
N PRO A 191 -3.45 6.25 7.54
CA PRO A 191 -2.06 5.82 7.68
C PRO A 191 -1.92 4.71 8.73
N GLU A 192 -1.43 3.55 8.30
CA GLU A 192 -1.31 2.32 9.11
C GLU A 192 -2.63 1.77 9.70
N CYS A 193 -3.78 2.06 9.07
CA CYS A 193 -5.11 1.80 9.64
C CYS A 193 -5.26 2.36 11.07
N ALA A 194 -4.47 3.39 11.41
CA ALA A 194 -4.34 3.87 12.77
C ALA A 194 -5.50 4.79 13.13
N TYR A 195 -6.45 4.24 13.88
CA TYR A 195 -7.65 4.91 14.32
C TYR A 195 -7.57 5.33 15.80
N ARG A 196 -8.25 6.43 16.15
CA ARG A 196 -8.55 6.78 17.54
C ARG A 196 -9.93 7.43 17.64
N PRO A 197 -10.76 7.06 18.64
CA PRO A 197 -12.02 7.73 18.90
C PRO A 197 -11.78 9.07 19.63
N THR A 198 -12.87 9.72 20.05
CA THR A 198 -12.82 10.84 20.99
C THR A 198 -12.41 10.37 22.38
N TYR A 199 -11.35 10.94 22.97
CA TYR A 199 -10.91 10.62 24.34
C TYR A 199 -10.02 11.72 24.94
N LYS A 200 -9.73 11.61 26.25
CA LYS A 200 -8.71 12.42 26.91
C LYS A 200 -7.33 11.86 26.59
N TRP A 201 -6.50 12.67 25.95
CA TRP A 201 -5.18 12.27 25.48
C TRP A 201 -4.08 13.13 26.10
N LYS A 202 -3.01 12.48 26.53
CA LYS A 202 -1.74 13.09 26.93
C LYS A 202 -0.64 12.62 25.97
N PRO A 203 0.15 13.52 25.35
CA PRO A 203 1.29 13.12 24.54
C PRO A 203 2.29 12.28 25.35
N SER A 204 2.88 11.28 24.71
CA SER A 204 3.95 10.45 25.32
C SER A 204 5.28 11.18 25.43
N ILE A 205 5.48 12.25 24.67
CA ILE A 205 6.71 13.03 24.61
C ILE A 205 6.39 14.51 24.79
N GLY A 206 7.17 15.19 25.64
CA GLY A 206 7.06 16.61 25.94
C GLY A 206 6.14 16.92 27.11
N ASP A 207 6.27 18.15 27.63
CA ASP A 207 5.47 18.64 28.75
C ASP A 207 4.20 19.33 28.26
N TYR A 208 3.19 18.52 27.95
CA TYR A 208 1.89 18.99 27.50
C TYR A 208 0.80 18.49 28.44
N PRO A 209 -0.21 19.32 28.75
CA PRO A 209 -1.34 18.89 29.55
C PRO A 209 -2.19 17.87 28.80
N GLU A 210 -2.83 16.99 29.55
CA GLU A 210 -3.90 16.15 29.03
C GLU A 210 -5.03 17.02 28.47
N ARG A 211 -5.59 16.63 27.33
CA ARG A 211 -6.72 17.32 26.70
C ARG A 211 -7.69 16.36 26.04
N LYS A 212 -8.97 16.73 25.99
CA LYS A 212 -9.95 16.03 25.15
C LYS A 212 -9.62 16.29 23.68
N ARG A 213 -9.57 15.22 22.88
CA ARG A 213 -9.43 15.29 21.41
C ARG A 213 -10.65 14.65 20.78
N VAL A 214 -11.14 15.24 19.70
CA VAL A 214 -12.18 14.63 18.86
C VAL A 214 -11.60 13.46 18.07
N GLY A 215 -12.43 12.47 17.75
CA GLY A 215 -12.02 11.27 17.02
C GLY A 215 -11.64 11.57 15.56
N ILE A 216 -11.02 10.58 14.91
CA ILE A 216 -10.59 10.73 13.52
C ILE A 216 -11.78 10.85 12.56
N GLU A 217 -12.86 10.10 12.84
CA GLU A 217 -14.13 10.10 12.12
C GLU A 217 -14.75 11.50 11.96
N TYR A 218 -14.56 12.38 12.95
CA TYR A 218 -15.00 13.77 12.86
C TYR A 218 -14.31 14.51 11.70
N PHE A 219 -12.99 14.34 11.55
CA PHE A 219 -12.27 14.98 10.44
C PHE A 219 -12.61 14.34 9.10
N LEU A 220 -12.91 13.03 9.08
CA LEU A 220 -13.35 12.35 7.86
C LEU A 220 -14.69 12.91 7.36
N ASP A 221 -15.68 12.98 8.25
CA ASP A 221 -16.98 13.58 7.95
C ASP A 221 -16.84 15.04 7.50
N LYS A 222 -16.03 15.85 8.21
CA LYS A 222 -15.77 17.24 7.85
C LYS A 222 -15.24 17.43 6.40
N HIS A 223 -14.55 16.43 5.84
CA HIS A 223 -14.02 16.45 4.48
C HIS A 223 -14.78 15.54 3.51
N ASP A 224 -16.04 15.23 3.81
CA ASP A 224 -16.94 14.43 2.98
C ASP A 224 -16.37 13.03 2.63
N ILE A 225 -15.57 12.45 3.53
CA ILE A 225 -15.09 11.06 3.40
C ILE A 225 -16.15 10.12 3.94
N GLN A 226 -16.49 9.12 3.13
CA GLN A 226 -17.59 8.19 3.37
C GLN A 226 -17.15 6.93 4.09
N TYR A 227 -15.92 6.44 3.85
CA TYR A 227 -15.45 5.21 4.48
C TYR A 227 -13.94 5.13 4.65
N PHE A 228 -13.50 4.26 5.57
CA PHE A 228 -12.11 3.91 5.82
C PHE A 228 -11.94 2.44 6.24
N PHE A 229 -10.71 2.06 6.61
CA PHE A 229 -10.37 0.70 7.03
C PHE A 229 -9.71 0.70 8.41
N VAL A 230 -10.01 -0.33 9.20
CA VAL A 230 -9.37 -0.63 10.48
C VAL A 230 -8.94 -2.09 10.53
N ASP A 231 -8.10 -2.43 11.50
CA ASP A 231 -7.70 -3.82 11.74
C ASP A 231 -8.73 -4.56 12.59
N THR A 232 -8.83 -5.88 12.45
CA THR A 232 -9.88 -6.72 13.07
C THR A 232 -10.00 -6.53 14.58
N HIS A 233 -8.86 -6.37 15.26
CA HIS A 233 -8.81 -6.24 16.71
C HIS A 233 -9.49 -4.97 17.25
N LEU A 234 -9.63 -3.93 16.42
CA LEU A 234 -10.37 -2.72 16.79
C LEU A 234 -11.89 -2.96 16.76
N LEU A 235 -12.36 -3.97 16.03
CA LEU A 235 -13.77 -4.36 15.95
C LEU A 235 -14.16 -5.39 17.01
N THR A 236 -13.41 -6.49 17.11
CA THR A 236 -13.82 -7.63 17.96
C THR A 236 -13.55 -7.39 19.44
N GLY A 237 -12.68 -6.43 19.76
CA GLY A 237 -12.01 -6.41 21.07
C GLY A 237 -11.11 -7.65 21.25
N GLY A 238 -10.14 -7.58 22.16
CA GLY A 238 -9.22 -8.67 22.41
C GLY A 238 -7.83 -8.52 21.77
N GLU A 239 -7.01 -9.56 21.90
CA GLU A 239 -5.59 -9.55 21.51
C GLU A 239 -5.42 -9.29 20.02
N ALA A 240 -4.61 -8.29 19.66
CA ALA A 240 -4.26 -8.03 18.27
C ALA A 240 -3.55 -9.25 17.68
N ALA A 241 -4.24 -10.03 16.84
CA ALA A 241 -3.68 -11.11 16.05
C ALA A 241 -2.90 -10.55 14.84
N GLY A 242 -2.00 -9.61 15.09
CA GLY A 242 -1.15 -9.04 14.05
C GLY A 242 0.06 -9.93 13.80
N VAL A 243 0.36 -10.20 12.51
CA VAL A 243 1.63 -10.81 12.05
C VAL A 243 2.86 -10.07 12.63
N TYR A 244 2.70 -8.77 12.94
CA TYR A 244 3.71 -7.93 13.58
C TYR A 244 3.84 -8.15 15.10
N ALA A 245 2.75 -8.42 15.84
CA ALA A 245 2.83 -8.67 17.29
C ALA A 245 3.65 -9.94 17.60
N ALA A 246 3.58 -10.94 16.72
CA ALA A 246 4.41 -12.15 16.80
C ALA A 246 5.90 -11.91 16.44
N ARG A 247 6.22 -10.87 15.67
CA ARG A 247 7.58 -10.56 15.18
C ARG A 247 8.35 -9.55 16.05
N PHE A 248 7.67 -8.74 16.85
CA PHE A 248 8.30 -7.65 17.61
C PHE A 248 8.04 -7.79 19.11
N ALA A 249 9.04 -8.29 19.85
CA ALA A 249 8.98 -8.46 21.31
C ALA A 249 8.61 -7.16 22.06
N LEU A 250 8.99 -6.00 21.54
CA LEU A 250 8.67 -4.69 22.10
C LEU A 250 7.16 -4.36 22.04
N LEU A 251 6.48 -4.76 20.96
CA LEU A 251 5.02 -4.60 20.83
C LEU A 251 4.28 -5.47 21.84
N LYS A 252 4.78 -6.68 22.09
CA LYS A 252 4.25 -7.57 23.14
C LYS A 252 4.44 -6.96 24.54
N GLN A 253 5.61 -6.40 24.81
CA GLN A 253 5.90 -5.76 26.10
C GLN A 253 5.06 -4.49 26.33
N LEU A 254 4.83 -3.69 25.29
CA LEU A 254 3.91 -2.54 25.35
C LEU A 254 2.48 -3.02 25.63
N TYR A 255 2.01 -4.06 24.95
CA TYR A 255 0.68 -4.62 25.20
C TYR A 255 0.52 -5.09 26.64
N GLU A 256 1.50 -5.83 27.19
CA GLU A 256 1.51 -6.26 28.59
C GLU A 256 1.43 -5.08 29.58
N GLN A 257 2.07 -3.95 29.27
CA GLN A 257 1.99 -2.74 30.11
C GLN A 257 0.61 -2.06 30.12
N PHE A 258 -0.15 -2.17 29.02
CA PHE A 258 -1.45 -1.51 28.88
C PHE A 258 -2.64 -2.46 29.10
N LYS A 259 -2.43 -3.78 29.12
CA LYS A 259 -3.49 -4.79 29.30
C LYS A 259 -4.26 -4.60 30.62
N ASP A 260 -3.58 -4.23 31.71
CA ASP A 260 -4.22 -3.98 33.01
C ASP A 260 -5.10 -2.72 33.02
N GLN A 261 -4.88 -1.79 32.08
CA GLN A 261 -5.68 -0.58 31.91
C GLN A 261 -6.88 -0.82 30.98
N TYR A 262 -6.87 -1.90 30.21
CA TYR A 262 -7.95 -2.27 29.31
C TYR A 262 -9.02 -3.09 30.04
N LYS A 263 -10.18 -2.47 30.28
CA LYS A 263 -11.39 -3.18 30.74
C LYS A 263 -12.33 -3.33 29.54
N PRO A 264 -12.48 -4.54 28.97
CA PRO A 264 -13.42 -4.73 27.88
C PRO A 264 -14.83 -4.36 28.35
N LEU A 265 -15.53 -3.55 27.57
CA LEU A 265 -16.94 -3.31 27.78
C LEU A 265 -17.70 -4.57 27.35
N PRO A 266 -18.61 -5.10 28.17
CA PRO A 266 -19.48 -6.19 27.73
C PRO A 266 -20.26 -5.74 26.51
N SER A 267 -20.24 -6.52 25.45
CA SER A 267 -21.06 -6.35 24.26
C SER A 267 -21.80 -7.66 24.00
N ASP A 268 -23.12 -7.59 23.90
CA ASP A 268 -23.97 -8.72 23.51
C ASP A 268 -24.07 -8.85 21.98
N HIS A 269 -23.45 -7.93 21.24
CA HIS A 269 -23.40 -7.94 19.78
C HIS A 269 -22.23 -8.80 19.28
N GLU A 270 -22.57 -9.83 18.51
CA GLU A 270 -21.61 -10.58 17.71
C GLU A 270 -21.11 -9.68 16.57
N THR A 271 -19.80 -9.48 16.48
CA THR A 271 -19.16 -8.72 15.41
C THR A 271 -18.45 -9.66 14.45
N SER A 272 -18.60 -9.41 13.15
CA SER A 272 -17.94 -10.13 12.06
C SER A 272 -17.10 -9.18 11.21
N PRO A 273 -15.88 -9.58 10.79
CA PRO A 273 -15.07 -8.78 9.88
C PRO A 273 -15.64 -8.73 8.44
N HIS A 274 -16.70 -9.48 8.17
CA HIS A 274 -17.36 -9.56 6.85
C HIS A 274 -18.53 -8.59 6.71
N GLU A 275 -18.75 -7.71 7.69
CA GLU A 275 -19.78 -6.69 7.68
C GLU A 275 -19.18 -5.27 7.61
N ALA A 276 -19.98 -4.32 7.13
CA ALA A 276 -19.65 -2.91 7.17
C ALA A 276 -20.23 -2.27 8.44
N TYR A 277 -19.44 -1.44 9.11
CA TYR A 277 -19.84 -0.78 10.35
C TYR A 277 -19.90 0.72 10.16
N ILE A 278 -20.61 1.39 11.06
CA ILE A 278 -20.73 2.84 11.09
C ILE A 278 -20.02 3.36 12.33
N CYS A 279 -19.19 4.38 12.13
CA CYS A 279 -18.59 5.17 13.18
C CYS A 279 -19.16 6.60 13.15
N GLY A 280 -19.43 7.16 14.33
CA GLY A 280 -19.90 8.52 14.49
C GLY A 280 -19.50 9.09 15.85
N SER A 281 -19.41 10.41 15.92
CA SER A 281 -19.20 11.15 17.16
C SER A 281 -20.36 12.11 17.42
N GLU A 282 -20.54 12.57 18.66
CA GLU A 282 -21.56 13.59 19.00
C GLU A 282 -21.45 14.87 18.16
N VAL A 283 -20.28 15.13 17.58
CA VAL A 283 -19.97 16.33 16.79
C VAL A 283 -19.89 16.05 15.28
N SER A 284 -20.12 14.80 14.86
CA SER A 284 -20.23 14.44 13.44
C SER A 284 -21.63 14.74 12.94
N GLU A 285 -21.74 15.34 11.77
CA GLU A 285 -23.02 15.57 11.07
C GLU A 285 -23.47 14.32 10.32
N ARG A 286 -22.53 13.50 9.83
CA ARG A 286 -22.83 12.26 9.10
C ARG A 286 -22.05 11.06 9.65
N PRO A 287 -22.63 9.86 9.57
CA PRO A 287 -21.91 8.63 9.83
C PRO A 287 -20.81 8.40 8.79
N VAL A 288 -19.66 7.86 9.23
CA VAL A 288 -18.57 7.38 8.37
C VAL A 288 -18.51 5.87 8.50
N PHE A 289 -18.50 5.17 7.37
CA PHE A 289 -18.42 3.71 7.36
C PHE A 289 -16.98 3.23 7.60
N PHE A 290 -16.82 2.03 8.14
CA PHE A 290 -15.53 1.36 8.13
C PHE A 290 -15.66 -0.12 7.83
N PHE A 291 -14.62 -0.64 7.20
CA PHE A 291 -14.41 -2.05 6.95
C PHE A 291 -13.22 -2.53 7.77
N THR A 292 -13.22 -3.81 8.09
CA THR A 292 -12.11 -4.47 8.78
C THR A 292 -11.29 -5.30 7.84
N ARG A 293 -10.00 -5.43 8.15
CA ARG A 293 -9.16 -6.47 7.56
C ARG A 293 -9.76 -7.85 7.84
N ASP A 294 -9.64 -8.75 6.87
CA ASP A 294 -9.94 -10.17 7.06
C ASP A 294 -8.62 -10.91 7.35
N ASP A 295 -8.48 -11.44 8.57
CA ASP A 295 -7.24 -12.09 9.00
C ASP A 295 -7.03 -13.45 8.35
N GLU A 296 -8.11 -14.17 8.03
CA GLU A 296 -8.05 -15.47 7.37
C GLU A 296 -7.42 -15.36 5.98
N THR A 297 -7.89 -14.46 5.13
CA THR A 297 -7.26 -14.22 3.82
C THR A 297 -5.88 -13.56 3.97
N GLY A 298 -5.71 -12.69 4.96
CA GLY A 298 -4.45 -12.01 5.23
C GLY A 298 -3.30 -12.97 5.55
N ILE A 299 -3.54 -13.99 6.38
CA ILE A 299 -2.49 -14.93 6.80
C ILE A 299 -2.02 -15.84 5.67
N VAL A 300 -2.90 -16.20 4.73
CA VAL A 300 -2.54 -17.04 3.58
C VAL A 300 -1.55 -16.34 2.63
N VAL A 301 -1.54 -15.01 2.60
CA VAL A 301 -0.60 -14.24 1.79
C VAL A 301 0.63 -13.80 2.58
N TRP A 302 0.44 -13.29 3.80
CA TRP A 302 1.51 -12.60 4.54
C TRP A 302 2.24 -13.43 5.59
N SER A 303 1.81 -14.66 5.86
CA SER A 303 2.51 -15.54 6.79
C SER A 303 3.94 -15.81 6.30
N GLY A 304 4.93 -15.56 7.17
CA GLY A 304 6.32 -15.92 6.88
C GLY A 304 6.57 -17.43 6.86
N GLU A 305 5.63 -18.22 7.37
CA GLU A 305 5.75 -19.69 7.51
C GLU A 305 4.88 -20.46 6.52
N HIS A 306 3.76 -19.89 6.09
CA HIS A 306 2.79 -20.60 5.22
C HIS A 306 2.26 -19.72 4.09
N GLY A 307 2.74 -18.49 3.96
CA GLY A 307 2.28 -17.57 2.94
C GLY A 307 2.75 -17.97 1.54
N TYR A 308 1.92 -17.74 0.52
CA TYR A 308 2.27 -18.01 -0.88
C TYR A 308 3.66 -17.47 -1.27
N PRO A 309 4.08 -16.24 -0.91
CA PRO A 309 5.39 -15.70 -1.29
C PRO A 309 6.59 -16.54 -0.83
N GLY A 310 6.42 -17.43 0.15
CA GLY A 310 7.46 -18.36 0.61
C GLY A 310 7.60 -19.64 -0.22
N ASP A 311 6.80 -19.82 -1.28
CA ASP A 311 6.88 -21.01 -2.14
C ASP A 311 8.25 -21.12 -2.84
N GLY A 312 8.80 -22.34 -2.85
CA GLY A 312 10.13 -22.61 -3.38
C GLY A 312 10.28 -22.44 -4.90
N ASN A 313 9.21 -22.13 -5.63
CA ASN A 313 9.25 -21.85 -7.07
C ASN A 313 9.22 -20.35 -7.38
N TYR A 314 9.02 -19.49 -6.38
CA TYR A 314 9.04 -18.05 -6.57
C TYR A 314 10.45 -17.48 -6.57
N LEU A 315 10.59 -16.32 -7.21
CA LEU A 315 11.83 -15.57 -7.32
C LEU A 315 12.31 -15.11 -5.93
N ASP A 316 13.57 -15.34 -5.62
CA ASP A 316 14.21 -14.86 -4.40
C ASP A 316 14.43 -13.34 -4.49
N PHE A 317 13.88 -12.59 -3.53
CA PHE A 317 14.01 -11.13 -3.48
C PHE A 317 15.39 -10.66 -3.00
N HIS A 318 16.04 -11.41 -2.10
CA HIS A 318 17.23 -10.99 -1.39
C HIS A 318 18.51 -11.29 -2.16
N LYS A 319 18.53 -12.34 -2.98
CA LYS A 319 19.72 -12.76 -3.73
C LYS A 319 19.85 -12.00 -5.05
N LYS A 320 20.64 -10.92 -5.02
CA LYS A 320 20.87 -10.02 -6.16
C LYS A 320 22.25 -10.26 -6.81
N HIS A 321 22.29 -10.29 -8.13
CA HIS A 321 23.51 -10.39 -8.93
C HIS A 321 24.11 -9.01 -9.21
N PHE A 322 25.44 -8.91 -9.20
CA PHE A 322 26.16 -7.70 -9.56
C PHE A 322 26.82 -7.88 -10.93
N PRO A 323 26.77 -6.86 -11.83
CA PRO A 323 26.14 -5.54 -11.67
C PRO A 323 24.62 -5.56 -11.90
N GLY A 324 23.93 -4.43 -11.63
CA GLY A 324 22.51 -4.24 -11.98
C GLY A 324 21.47 -4.80 -11.00
N GLY A 325 21.84 -5.73 -10.12
CA GLY A 325 20.98 -6.19 -9.04
C GLY A 325 19.83 -7.10 -9.47
N HIS A 326 19.95 -7.76 -10.63
CA HIS A 326 18.96 -8.73 -11.12
C HIS A 326 18.92 -9.98 -10.24
N ARG A 327 17.78 -10.68 -10.22
CA ARG A 327 17.56 -11.86 -9.37
C ARG A 327 17.51 -13.11 -10.24
N TYR A 328 18.36 -14.09 -9.95
CA TYR A 328 18.50 -15.34 -10.71
C TYR A 328 18.27 -16.60 -9.86
N TRP A 329 17.73 -16.42 -8.66
CA TRP A 329 17.50 -17.49 -7.71
C TRP A 329 16.02 -17.55 -7.38
N LYS A 330 15.58 -18.75 -7.01
CA LYS A 330 14.27 -18.98 -6.43
C LYS A 330 14.41 -19.11 -4.92
N VAL A 331 13.34 -18.84 -4.19
CA VAL A 331 13.21 -19.23 -2.79
C VAL A 331 13.51 -20.72 -2.71
N THR A 332 14.48 -21.13 -1.90
CA THR A 332 14.83 -22.57 -1.78
C THR A 332 14.06 -23.22 -0.64
N GLY A 333 13.86 -22.45 0.43
CA GLY A 333 13.02 -22.76 1.59
C GLY A 333 13.13 -21.61 2.59
N GLN A 334 12.23 -21.54 3.57
CA GLN A 334 12.13 -20.39 4.49
C GLN A 334 13.35 -20.15 5.39
N LYS A 335 14.30 -21.10 5.45
CA LYS A 335 15.47 -21.06 6.34
C LYS A 335 16.75 -21.53 5.63
N ILE A 336 16.80 -21.40 4.30
CA ILE A 336 17.92 -21.88 3.47
C ILE A 336 18.44 -20.71 2.63
N ASP A 337 19.72 -20.37 2.79
CA ASP A 337 20.41 -19.25 2.10
C ASP A 337 21.08 -19.64 0.76
#